data_AF-A0A399GH11-F1
#
_entry.id   AF-A0A399GH11-F1
#
_cell.length_a   1.000
_cell.length_b   1.000
_cell.length_c   1.000
_cell.angle_alpha   90.00
_cell.angle_beta   90.00
_cell.angle_gamma   90.00
#
_symmetry.space_group_name_H-M   'P 1'
#
loop_
_entity.id
_entity.type
_entity.pdbx_description
1 polymer ?
#
loop_
_entity_poly.entity_id
_entity_poly.type
_entity_poly.pdbx_seq_one_letter_code
_entity_poly.pdbx_strand_id
1 'polypeptide(L)'
;MTDTAGSPASVGLGADEVVLVRARRRLRTLVVALEMAPFAETTRQAMQTYLEEDAAAAHAAFVRWSDLPRGVRDRRARLLREALS
;
A
#
# COMPACT_ATOMS: atom_id res chain seq x y z
N MET A 1 6.55 16.53 37.42
CA MET A 1 5.33 16.02 36.76
C MET A 1 5.36 16.54 35.33
N THR A 2 5.93 15.77 34.40
CA THR A 2 6.03 16.13 32.98
C THR A 2 4.80 15.59 32.28
N ASP A 3 3.82 16.46 32.08
CA ASP A 3 2.70 16.23 31.18
C ASP A 3 3.20 16.46 29.75
N THR A 4 3.76 15.41 29.14
CA THR A 4 4.02 15.40 27.70
C THR A 4 2.72 14.98 27.03
N ALA A 5 1.84 15.97 26.86
CA ALA A 5 0.65 15.86 26.05
C ALA A 5 1.02 15.21 24.72
N GLY A 6 0.50 13.99 24.52
CA GLY A 6 0.67 13.23 23.30
C GLY A 6 0.25 14.09 22.12
N SER A 7 1.23 14.37 21.25
CA SER A 7 1.01 15.04 19.99
C SER A 7 -0.16 14.35 19.27
N PRO A 8 -1.19 15.08 18.81
CA PRO A 8 -2.30 14.49 18.09
C PRO A 8 -1.72 13.89 16.81
N ALA A 9 -1.51 12.58 16.84
CA ALA A 9 -1.08 11.80 15.70
C ALA A 9 -1.96 12.22 14.52
N SER A 10 -1.34 12.92 13.57
CA SER A 10 -1.93 13.33 12.31
C SER A 10 -2.80 12.19 11.79
N VAL A 11 -4.10 12.46 11.66
CA VAL A 11 -5.09 11.54 11.08
C VAL A 11 -4.83 11.47 9.56
N GLY A 12 -3.64 11.01 9.20
CA GLY A 12 -3.15 10.84 7.85
C GLY A 12 -2.76 9.38 7.66
N LEU A 13 -2.86 8.91 6.42
CA LEU A 13 -2.31 7.61 6.04
C LEU A 13 -0.81 7.60 6.37
N GLY A 14 -0.36 6.54 7.04
CA GLY A 14 1.07 6.34 7.24
C GLY A 14 1.78 6.05 5.91
N ALA A 15 3.11 6.19 5.92
CA ALA A 15 3.94 5.98 4.73
C ALA A 15 3.75 4.56 4.14
N ASP A 16 3.56 3.55 5.00
CA ASP A 16 3.35 2.17 4.59
C ASP A 16 2.00 2.00 3.88
N GLU A 17 0.93 2.61 4.38
CA GLU A 17 -0.39 2.58 3.77
C GLU A 17 -0.38 3.20 2.37
N VAL A 18 0.36 4.31 2.18
CA VAL A 18 0.51 4.94 0.86
C VAL A 18 1.22 4.01 -0.13
N VAL A 19 2.31 3.36 0.29
CA VAL A 19 3.05 2.39 -0.53
C VAL A 19 2.14 1.21 -0.90
N LEU A 20 1.40 0.66 0.06
CA LEU A 20 0.51 -0.47 -0.17
C LEU A 20 -0.66 -0.10 -1.12
N VAL A 21 -1.22 1.10 -1.01
CA VAL A 21 -2.26 1.57 -1.94
C VAL A 21 -1.73 1.73 -3.35
N ARG A 22 -0.55 2.34 -3.50
CA ARG A 22 0.10 2.51 -4.81
C ARG A 22 0.37 1.15 -5.45
N ALA A 23 0.98 0.23 -4.70
CA ALA A 23 1.26 -1.13 -5.17
C ALA A 23 -0.01 -1.88 -5.58
N ARG A 24 -1.09 -1.77 -4.79
CA ARG A 24 -2.40 -2.35 -5.13
C ARG A 24 -2.96 -1.79 -6.44
N ARG A 25 -2.86 -0.47 -6.67
CA ARG A 25 -3.33 0.15 -7.92
C ARG A 25 -2.53 -0.34 -9.12
N ARG A 26 -1.19 -0.36 -9.02
CA ARG A 26 -0.29 -0.89 -10.06
C ARG A 26 -0.58 -2.36 -10.38
N LEU A 27 -0.74 -3.21 -9.35
CA LEU A 27 -1.13 -4.61 -9.52
C LEU A 27 -2.46 -4.77 -10.26
N ARG A 28 -3.47 -3.96 -9.93
CA ARG A 28 -4.77 -4.01 -10.62
C ARG A 28 -4.61 -3.68 -12.11
N THR A 29 -3.82 -2.68 -12.46
CA THR A 29 -3.51 -2.36 -13.86
C THR A 29 -2.79 -3.52 -14.55
N LEU A 30 -1.82 -4.14 -13.89
CA LEU A 30 -1.11 -5.30 -14.44
C LEU A 30 -2.03 -6.51 -14.66
N VAL A 31 -2.93 -6.81 -13.72
CA VAL A 31 -3.91 -7.89 -13.87
C VAL A 31 -4.79 -7.67 -15.09
N VAL A 32 -5.32 -6.45 -15.27
CA VAL A 32 -6.12 -6.11 -16.47
C VAL A 32 -5.29 -6.27 -17.74
N ALA A 33 -4.02 -5.85 -17.74
CA ALA A 33 -3.14 -6.01 -18.90
C ALA A 33 -2.87 -7.48 -19.24
N LEU A 34 -2.70 -8.34 -18.22
CA LEU A 34 -2.53 -9.77 -18.38
C LEU A 34 -3.80 -10.46 -18.90
N GLU A 35 -4.98 -10.04 -18.47
CA GLU A 35 -6.26 -10.57 -18.95
C GLU A 35 -6.53 -10.20 -20.42
N MET A 36 -6.20 -8.97 -20.81
CA MET A 36 -6.52 -8.44 -22.14
C MET A 36 -5.45 -8.74 -23.20
N ALA A 37 -4.17 -8.71 -22.81
CA ALA A 37 -3.04 -8.81 -23.73
C ALA A 37 -1.77 -9.38 -23.05
N PRO A 38 -1.76 -10.65 -22.62
CA PRO A 38 -0.72 -11.21 -21.75
C PRO A 38 0.70 -11.17 -22.34
N PHE A 39 0.83 -11.25 -23.67
CA PHE A 39 2.11 -11.27 -24.37
C PHE A 39 2.42 -9.96 -25.12
N ALA A 40 1.69 -8.89 -24.83
CA ALA A 40 1.99 -7.58 -25.39
C ALA A 40 3.20 -6.94 -24.68
N GLU A 41 3.95 -6.16 -25.45
CA GLU A 41 5.10 -5.40 -24.94
C GLU A 41 4.71 -4.44 -23.81
N THR A 42 3.53 -3.82 -23.88
CA THR A 42 2.99 -2.95 -22.83
C THR A 42 2.74 -3.71 -21.51
N THR A 43 2.31 -4.96 -21.60
CA THR A 43 2.11 -5.83 -20.42
C THR A 43 3.46 -6.22 -19.80
N ARG A 44 4.45 -6.55 -20.62
CA ARG A 44 5.83 -6.79 -20.17
C ARG A 44 6.40 -5.58 -19.44
N GLN A 45 6.22 -4.38 -19.99
CA GLN A 45 6.66 -3.13 -19.37
C GLN A 45 5.95 -2.87 -18.04
N ALA A 46 4.62 -3.04 -17.98
CA ALA A 46 3.86 -2.88 -16.75
C ALA A 46 4.33 -3.85 -15.65
N MET A 47 4.64 -5.10 -16.01
CA MET A 47 5.19 -6.09 -15.08
C MET A 47 6.57 -5.67 -14.58
N GLN A 48 7.45 -5.24 -15.48
CA GLN A 48 8.80 -4.77 -15.12
C GLN A 48 8.74 -3.55 -14.19
N THR A 49 7.92 -2.54 -14.51
CA THR A 49 7.71 -1.36 -13.66
C THR A 49 7.24 -1.75 -12.27
N TYR A 50 6.28 -2.68 -12.14
CA TYR A 50 5.82 -3.11 -10.83
C TYR A 50 6.94 -3.80 -10.02
N LEU A 51 7.70 -4.70 -10.66
CA LEU A 51 8.77 -5.44 -10.00
C LEU A 51 9.93 -4.52 -9.56
N GLU A 52 10.32 -3.57 -10.40
CA GLU A 52 11.44 -2.67 -10.15
C GLU A 52 11.08 -1.56 -9.16
N GLU A 53 9.89 -0.98 -9.26
CA GLU A 53 9.55 0.23 -8.50
C GLU A 53 8.70 -0.01 -7.25
N ASP A 54 7.82 -1.01 -7.25
CA ASP A 54 6.83 -1.16 -6.18
C ASP A 54 7.03 -2.43 -5.34
N ALA A 55 7.43 -3.55 -5.93
CA ALA A 55 7.37 -4.87 -5.28
C ALA A 55 8.18 -4.94 -3.97
N ALA A 56 9.43 -4.47 -3.97
CA ALA A 56 10.29 -4.50 -2.78
C ALA A 56 9.76 -3.60 -1.65
N ALA A 57 9.36 -2.37 -1.98
CA ALA A 57 8.81 -1.43 -1.01
C ALA A 57 7.47 -1.91 -0.45
N ALA A 58 6.60 -2.45 -1.30
CA ALA A 58 5.32 -3.02 -0.92
C ALA A 58 5.49 -4.23 -0.01
N HIS A 59 6.43 -5.12 -0.32
CA HIS A 59 6.74 -6.26 0.53
C HIS A 59 7.20 -5.80 1.93
N ALA A 60 8.16 -4.87 2.01
CA ALA A 60 8.64 -4.35 3.28
C ALA A 60 7.53 -3.64 4.09
N ALA A 61 6.70 -2.83 3.43
CA ALA A 61 5.54 -2.19 4.05
C ALA A 61 4.51 -3.21 4.54
N PHE A 62 4.29 -4.30 3.80
CA PHE A 62 3.35 -5.35 4.17
C PHE A 62 3.84 -6.16 5.38
N VAL A 63 5.14 -6.44 5.47
CA VAL A 63 5.75 -7.06 6.65
C VAL A 63 5.52 -6.20 7.89
N ARG A 64 5.91 -4.92 7.84
CA ARG A 64 5.68 -3.97 8.95
C ARG A 64 4.20 -3.84 9.32
N TRP A 65 3.32 -3.77 8.32
CA TRP A 65 1.88 -3.77 8.54
C TRP A 65 1.42 -5.04 9.26
N SER A 66 1.95 -6.20 8.87
CA SER A 66 1.58 -7.50 9.44
C SER A 66 2.02 -7.63 10.89
N ASP A 67 3.12 -7.00 11.27
CA ASP A 67 3.66 -6.98 12.64
C ASP A 67 2.87 -6.05 13.59
N LEU A 68 2.02 -5.16 13.06
CA LEU A 68 1.21 -4.28 13.90
C LEU A 68 0.18 -5.08 14.73
N PRO A 69 -0.10 -4.66 15.98
CA PRO A 69 -1.18 -5.23 16.77
C PRO A 69 -2.51 -5.19 16.02
N ARG A 70 -3.32 -6.25 16.13
CA ARG A 70 -4.58 -6.40 15.38
C ARG A 70 -5.49 -5.18 15.48
N GLY A 71 -5.71 -4.63 16.68
CA GLY A 71 -6.55 -3.44 16.87
C GLY A 71 -6.02 -2.19 16.15
N VAL A 72 -4.70 -2.06 16.02
CA VAL A 72 -4.06 -0.96 15.26
C VAL A 72 -4.27 -1.16 13.76
N ARG A 73 -4.09 -2.38 13.25
CA ARG A 73 -4.36 -2.72 11.85
C ARG A 73 -5.82 -2.46 11.47
N ASP A 74 -6.76 -2.92 12.28
CA ASP A 74 -8.19 -2.77 12.02
C ASP A 74 -8.60 -1.28 12.00
N ARG A 75 -8.09 -0.49 12.95
CA ARG A 75 -8.30 0.97 12.98
C ARG A 75 -7.74 1.64 11.73
N ARG A 76 -6.48 1.35 11.37
CA ARG A 76 -5.82 1.94 10.19
C ARG A 76 -6.51 1.50 8.89
N ALA A 77 -6.93 0.24 8.78
CA ALA A 77 -7.65 -0.27 7.63
C ALA A 77 -9.03 0.38 7.46
N ARG A 78 -9.72 0.70 8.56
CA ARG A 78 -10.96 1.49 8.52
C ARG A 78 -10.71 2.89 7.98
N LEU A 79 -9.75 3.62 8.57
CA LEU A 79 -9.38 4.96 8.10
C LEU A 79 -8.95 4.96 6.62
N LEU A 80 -8.21 3.92 6.20
CA LEU A 80 -7.81 3.77 4.81
C LEU A 80 -9.00 3.56 3.87
N ARG A 81 -10.01 2.79 4.29
CA ARG A 81 -11.24 2.63 3.48
C ARG A 81 -12.01 3.94 3.36
N GLU A 82 -12.16 4.68 4.46
CA GLU A 82 -12.82 5.99 4.47
C GLU A 82 -12.09 7.02 3.60
N ALA A 83 -10.75 6.96 3.54
CA ALA A 83 -9.95 7.87 2.70
C ALA A 83 -9.95 7.50 1.20
N LEU A 84 -10.39 6.28 0.86
CA LEU A 84 -10.40 5.77 -0.53
C LEU A 84 -11.80 5.67 -1.14
N SER A 85 -12.86 5.84 -0.35
CA SER A 85 -14.25 5.97 -0.79
C SER A 85 -14.53 7.35 -1.33
#